data_AF-A0A225UDC7-F1
#
_entry.id   AF-A0A225UDC7-F1
#
_cell.length_a   1.000
_cell.length_b   1.000
_cell.length_c   1.000
_cell.angle_alpha   90.00
_cell.angle_beta   90.00
_cell.angle_gamma   90.00
#
_symmetry.space_group_name_H-M   'P 1'
#
loop_
_entity.id
_entity.type
_entity.pdbx_description
1 polymer ?
#
loop_
_entity_poly.entity_id
_entity_poly.type
_entity_poly.pdbx_seq_one_letter_code
_entity_poly.pdbx_strand_id
1 'polypeptide(L)'
;MARTERRRPKGRPRLPGGKGRKVKTNTVSSYSASHKLEVLDHLALKNDIELTISNFYPELPESERGTKSKYCAVIEVGAAKRKSFNGERRLSYQTKMKQI
;
A
#
# COMPACT_ATOMS: atom_id res chain seq x y z
N MET A 1 29.59 36.07 -33.79
CA MET A 1 30.03 35.24 -32.65
C MET A 1 29.04 34.09 -32.48
N ALA A 2 29.41 32.87 -32.89
CA ALA A 2 28.51 31.71 -32.82
C ALA A 2 28.37 31.22 -31.37
N ARG A 3 27.14 31.01 -30.90
CA ARG A 3 26.86 30.48 -29.56
C ARG A 3 27.27 28.99 -29.51
N THR A 4 28.31 28.67 -28.77
CA THR A 4 28.66 27.29 -28.43
C THR A 4 27.57 26.68 -27.54
N GLU A 5 26.84 25.70 -28.06
CA GLU A 5 25.78 25.01 -27.32
C GLU A 5 26.37 24.23 -26.13
N ARG A 6 25.84 24.49 -24.93
CA ARG A 6 26.25 23.78 -23.71
C ARG A 6 25.82 22.32 -23.80
N ARG A 7 26.76 21.40 -24.01
CA ARG A 7 26.49 19.97 -23.93
C ARG A 7 26.43 19.50 -22.49
N ARG A 8 25.42 18.69 -22.17
CA ARG A 8 25.31 18.06 -20.85
C ARG A 8 26.47 17.07 -20.66
N PRO A 9 27.07 17.00 -19.46
CA PRO A 9 28.11 16.03 -19.18
C PRO A 9 27.58 14.61 -19.32
N LYS A 10 28.40 13.72 -19.88
CA LYS A 10 28.04 12.31 -20.07
C LYS A 10 27.93 11.63 -18.70
N GLY A 11 26.81 10.97 -18.43
CA GLY A 11 26.62 10.21 -17.18
C GLY A 11 27.58 9.03 -17.04
N ARG A 12 27.72 8.48 -15.83
CA ARG A 12 28.57 7.30 -15.59
C ARG A 12 27.97 6.04 -16.23
N PRO A 13 28.82 5.17 -16.84
CA PRO A 13 28.37 3.87 -17.33
C PRO A 13 27.85 3.01 -16.17
N ARG A 14 26.82 2.20 -16.44
CA ARG A 14 26.31 1.24 -15.45
C ARG A 14 27.35 0.15 -15.23
N LEU A 15 27.54 -0.25 -13.97
CA LEU A 15 28.40 -1.37 -13.63
C LEU A 15 27.83 -2.67 -14.25
N PRO A 16 28.67 -3.49 -14.89
CA PRO A 16 28.24 -4.80 -15.39
C PRO A 16 27.87 -5.71 -14.20
N GLY A 17 26.88 -6.60 -14.40
CA GLY A 17 26.49 -7.60 -13.39
C GLY A 17 25.39 -7.18 -12.40
N GLY A 18 24.96 -5.91 -12.41
CA GLY A 18 23.81 -5.49 -11.60
C GLY A 18 22.48 -5.89 -12.24
N LYS A 19 21.61 -6.62 -11.52
CA LYS A 19 20.25 -6.97 -12.01
C LYS A 19 19.27 -5.79 -12.10
N GLY A 20 19.76 -4.56 -11.89
CA GLY A 20 18.94 -3.35 -11.80
C GLY A 20 17.97 -3.38 -10.61
N ARG A 21 17.24 -2.27 -10.42
CA ARG A 21 16.10 -2.25 -9.50
C ARG A 21 14.95 -3.02 -10.15
N LYS A 22 14.56 -4.16 -9.58
CA LYS A 22 13.36 -4.87 -10.02
C LYS A 22 12.12 -4.16 -9.49
N VAL A 23 11.24 -3.75 -10.39
CA VAL A 23 9.89 -3.30 -10.01
C VAL A 23 9.10 -4.55 -9.64
N LYS A 24 8.66 -4.64 -8.38
CA LYS A 24 7.70 -5.68 -7.99
C LYS A 24 6.36 -5.34 -8.65
N THR A 25 5.99 -6.10 -9.68
CA THR A 25 4.66 -6.04 -10.27
C THR A 25 3.73 -6.85 -9.39
N ASN A 26 2.96 -6.20 -8.53
CA ASN A 26 1.87 -6.89 -7.83
C ASN A 26 0.79 -7.19 -8.87
N THR A 27 0.41 -8.45 -9.01
CA THR A 27 -0.77 -8.85 -9.77
C THR A 27 -2.00 -8.25 -9.09
N VAL A 28 -2.76 -7.44 -9.84
CA VAL A 28 -4.00 -6.85 -9.36
C VAL A 28 -4.97 -7.99 -9.09
N SER A 29 -5.50 -8.09 -7.87
CA SER A 29 -6.48 -9.14 -7.55
C SER A 29 -7.71 -8.98 -8.46
N SER A 30 -8.25 -10.09 -8.94
CA SER A 30 -9.44 -10.15 -9.81
C SER A 30 -10.74 -9.64 -9.14
N TYR A 31 -10.77 -9.54 -7.81
CA TYR A 31 -11.94 -9.07 -7.07
C TYR A 31 -12.29 -7.60 -7.33
N SER A 32 -13.59 -7.33 -7.43
CA SER A 32 -14.16 -5.99 -7.56
C SER A 32 -13.83 -5.12 -6.33
N ALA A 33 -13.92 -3.80 -6.49
CA ALA A 33 -13.67 -2.87 -5.40
C ALA A 33 -14.71 -3.00 -4.27
N SER A 34 -15.99 -3.22 -4.61
CA SER A 34 -17.06 -3.42 -3.62
C SER A 34 -16.81 -4.62 -2.73
N HIS A 35 -16.43 -5.76 -3.33
CA HIS A 35 -16.12 -6.97 -2.59
C HIS A 35 -14.95 -6.77 -1.61
N LYS A 36 -13.92 -6.03 -2.02
CA LYS A 36 -12.79 -5.69 -1.12
C LYS A 36 -13.23 -4.84 0.07
N LEU A 37 -14.18 -3.92 -0.13
CA LEU A 37 -14.71 -3.09 0.96
C LEU A 37 -15.50 -3.93 1.96
N GLU A 38 -16.37 -4.82 1.48
CA GLU A 38 -17.15 -5.72 2.34
C GLU A 38 -16.26 -6.61 3.22
N VAL A 39 -15.19 -7.17 2.63
CA VAL A 39 -14.19 -7.97 3.37
C VAL A 39 -13.52 -7.12 4.46
N LEU A 40 -13.14 -5.88 4.15
CA LEU A 40 -12.50 -4.97 5.10
C LEU A 40 -13.47 -4.56 6.22
N ASP A 41 -14.73 -4.31 5.90
CA ASP A 41 -15.76 -3.96 6.88
C ASP A 41 -16.03 -5.14 7.83
N HIS A 42 -16.13 -6.36 7.30
CA HIS A 42 -16.28 -7.55 8.11
C HIS A 42 -15.06 -7.77 9.03
N LEU A 43 -13.84 -7.62 8.51
CA LEU A 43 -12.61 -7.69 9.31
C LEU A 43 -12.58 -6.64 10.40
N ALA A 44 -13.02 -5.41 10.13
CA ALA A 44 -13.06 -4.34 11.12
C ALA A 44 -14.06 -4.64 12.26
N LEU A 45 -15.20 -5.27 11.94
CA LEU A 45 -16.24 -5.61 12.92
C LEU A 45 -15.91 -6.85 13.76
N LYS A 46 -15.39 -7.90 13.13
CA LYS A 46 -15.15 -9.19 13.80
C LYS A 46 -13.73 -9.35 14.31
N ASN A 47 -12.77 -8.65 13.70
CA ASN A 47 -11.34 -8.77 13.97
C ASN A 47 -10.81 -10.22 13.97
N ASP A 48 -11.45 -11.08 13.17
CA ASP A 48 -11.11 -12.48 13.04
C ASP A 48 -10.87 -12.81 11.56
N ILE A 49 -9.62 -13.16 11.27
CA ILE A 49 -9.15 -13.46 9.92
C ILE A 49 -9.69 -14.81 9.46
N GLU A 50 -9.73 -15.83 10.32
CA GLU A 50 -10.20 -17.16 9.94
C GLU A 50 -11.68 -17.12 9.58
N LEU A 51 -12.47 -16.43 10.41
CA LEU A 51 -13.90 -16.21 10.17
C LEU A 51 -14.16 -15.40 8.89
N THR A 52 -13.31 -14.40 8.60
CA THR A 52 -13.45 -13.63 7.36
C THR A 52 -13.11 -14.49 6.15
N ILE A 53 -12.05 -15.31 6.22
CA ILE A 53 -11.68 -16.20 5.12
C ILE A 53 -12.78 -17.24 4.88
N SER A 54 -13.34 -17.84 5.94
CA SER A 54 -14.43 -18.82 5.78
C SER A 54 -15.68 -18.22 5.12
N ASN A 55 -15.99 -16.96 5.43
CA ASN A 55 -17.19 -16.30 4.92
C ASN A 55 -17.03 -15.79 3.48
N PHE A 56 -15.88 -15.20 3.15
CA PHE A 56 -15.67 -14.54 1.85
C PHE A 56 -14.90 -15.38 0.84
N TYR A 57 -14.11 -16.35 1.30
CA TYR A 57 -13.25 -17.19 0.47
C TYR A 57 -13.36 -18.68 0.87
N PRO A 58 -14.55 -19.29 0.83
CA PRO A 58 -14.75 -20.67 1.27
C PRO A 58 -13.99 -21.69 0.42
N GLU A 59 -13.76 -21.37 -0.86
CA GLU A 59 -13.01 -22.23 -1.79
C GLU A 59 -11.50 -22.18 -1.58
N LEU A 60 -11.00 -21.26 -0.74
CA LEU A 60 -9.57 -21.13 -0.50
C LEU A 60 -9.09 -22.28 0.42
N PRO A 61 -8.22 -23.18 -0.05
CA PRO A 61 -7.77 -24.33 0.73
C PRO A 61 -6.94 -23.87 1.95
N GLU A 62 -7.04 -24.60 3.05
CA GLU A 62 -6.35 -24.24 4.31
C GLU A 62 -4.83 -24.11 4.16
N SER A 63 -4.22 -24.88 3.26
CA SER A 63 -2.79 -24.78 2.93
C SER A 63 -2.39 -23.43 2.34
N GLU A 64 -3.33 -22.70 1.74
CA GLU A 64 -3.12 -21.38 1.14
C GLU A 64 -3.56 -20.23 2.06
N ARG A 65 -4.23 -20.54 3.18
CA ARG A 65 -4.57 -19.59 4.24
C ARG A 65 -3.30 -19.27 5.02
N GLY A 66 -2.45 -18.42 4.46
CA GLY A 66 -1.17 -18.05 5.03
C GLY A 66 -1.30 -17.66 6.51
N THR A 67 -0.61 -18.41 7.37
CA THR A 67 -0.60 -18.26 8.84
C THR A 67 -0.50 -16.81 9.30
N LYS A 68 -1.35 -16.45 10.29
CA LYS A 68 -1.53 -15.17 11.02
C LYS A 68 -0.31 -14.25 11.16
N SER A 69 0.92 -14.78 11.22
CA SER A 69 2.17 -14.03 11.37
C SER A 69 2.45 -12.99 10.27
N LYS A 70 2.04 -13.22 9.00
CA LYS A 70 2.30 -12.27 7.91
C LYS A 70 1.32 -11.09 7.86
N TYR A 71 0.10 -11.25 8.39
CA TYR A 71 -0.98 -10.26 8.26
C TYR A 71 -1.16 -9.39 9.51
N CYS A 72 -0.94 -9.92 10.72
CA CYS A 72 -0.99 -9.13 11.96
C CYS A 72 -0.04 -7.93 11.93
N ALA A 73 1.21 -8.13 11.48
CA ALA A 73 2.20 -7.05 11.38
C ALA A 73 1.79 -5.94 10.39
N VAL A 74 0.99 -6.26 9.36
CA VAL A 74 0.52 -5.28 8.36
C VAL A 74 -0.69 -4.49 8.88
N ILE A 75 -1.58 -5.13 9.63
CA ILE A 75 -2.77 -4.49 10.20
C ILE A 75 -2.38 -3.48 11.28
N GLU A 76 -1.45 -3.82 12.17
CA GLU A 76 -0.98 -2.91 13.23
C GLU A 76 -0.28 -1.66 12.66
N VAL A 77 0.62 -1.85 11.68
CA VAL A 77 1.29 -0.74 10.99
C VAL A 77 0.30 0.11 10.19
N GLY A 78 -0.71 -0.51 9.58
CA GLY A 78 -1.78 0.18 8.84
C GLY A 78 -2.69 1.01 9.73
N ALA A 79 -3.07 0.50 10.91
CA ALA A 79 -3.90 1.21 11.87
C ALA A 79 -3.19 2.45 12.44
N ALA A 80 -1.89 2.34 12.71
CA ALA A 80 -1.07 3.48 13.16
C ALA A 80 -1.00 4.60 12.10
N LYS A 81 -0.81 4.24 10.82
CA LYS A 81 -0.78 5.21 9.69
C LYS A 81 -2.11 5.90 9.41
N ARG A 82 -3.26 5.24 9.63
CA ARG A 82 -4.57 5.88 9.46
C ARG A 82 -4.83 6.97 10.50
N LYS A 83 -4.40 6.74 11.75
CA LYS A 83 -4.53 7.74 12.83
C LYS A 83 -3.70 8.99 12.54
N SER A 84 -2.47 8.85 12.05
CA SER A 84 -1.62 10.00 11.69
C SER A 84 -2.18 10.80 10.50
N PHE A 85 -2.61 10.13 9.43
CA PHE A 85 -3.12 10.80 8.23
C PHE A 85 -4.45 11.56 8.47
N ASN A 86 -5.35 11.01 9.28
CA ASN A 86 -6.60 11.69 9.63
C ASN A 86 -6.39 12.82 10.66
N GLY A 87 -5.40 12.71 11.54
CA GLY A 87 -4.98 13.78 12.46
C GLY A 87 -4.42 15.00 11.72
N GLU A 88 -3.52 14.77 10.75
CA GLU A 88 -2.91 15.82 9.92
C GLU A 88 -3.96 16.56 9.07
N ARG A 89 -4.92 15.85 8.46
CA ARG A 89 -6.03 16.49 7.74
C ARG A 89 -6.86 17.37 8.68
N ARG A 90 -7.21 16.89 9.86
CA ARG A 90 -8.02 17.64 10.83
C ARG A 90 -7.32 18.90 11.34
N LEU A 91 -6.01 18.85 11.57
CA LEU A 91 -5.19 20.02 11.90
C LEU A 91 -5.14 21.02 10.74
N SER A 92 -4.92 20.56 9.50
CA SER A 92 -4.88 21.44 8.33
C SER A 92 -6.18 22.23 8.10
N TYR A 93 -7.34 21.61 8.34
CA TYR A 93 -8.64 22.27 8.28
C TYR A 93 -8.83 23.29 9.41
N GLN A 94 -8.43 22.97 10.64
CA GLN A 94 -8.45 23.88 11.78
C GLN A 94 -7.55 25.11 11.56
N THR A 95 -6.36 24.92 10.97
CA THR A 95 -5.45 26.02 10.66
C THR A 95 -6.02 26.94 9.58
N LYS A 96 -6.65 26.39 8.54
CA LYS A 96 -7.30 27.19 7.48
C LYS A 96 -8.49 28.01 7.98
N MET A 97 -9.26 27.49 8.93
CA MET A 97 -10.43 28.19 9.48
C MET A 97 -10.08 29.28 10.51
N LYS A 98 -8.86 29.27 11.07
CA LYS A 98 -8.39 30.29 12.03
C LYS A 98 -7.67 31.48 11.39
N GLN A 99 -7.50 31.47 10.07
CA GLN A 99 -6.85 32.55 9.30
C GLN A 99 -7.85 33.45 8.55
N ILE A 100 -9.15 33.30 8.84
CA ILE A 100 -10.24 34.19 8.41
C ILE A 100 -10.70 34.96 9.64
#